data_AF-X1GJV7-F1
#
_entry.id   AF-X1GJV7-F1
#
_cell.length_a   1.000
_cell.length_b   1.000
_cell.length_c   1.000
_cell.angle_alpha   90.00
_cell.angle_beta   90.00
_cell.angle_gamma   90.00
#
_symmetry.space_group_name_H-M   'P 1'
#
loop_
_entity.id
_entity.type
_entity.pdbx_description
1 polymer ?
#
loop_
_entity_poly.entity_id
_entity_poly.type
_entity_poly.pdbx_seq_one_letter_code
_entity_poly.pdbx_strand_id
1 'polypeptide(L)'
;MAKVSSTEAQNNWVVMRAFFEETKLVHQHLDSYNDFIGNKLQRIITEVGKIQPDIHNRTAKRPLSQFYLRLGQLTIESPSIREADGSKKPIYPNEARVRDLTYSSPLFLEMTPVDVDRKTGIEEQLEPVNIYIGELPVMLKSKVCLLAGLSDDELVTQGEDPNDPGGYFVINGSERVLVTQEDLAPNRVLVEETRRSSTSTH
;
A
#
# COMPACT_ATOMS: atom_id res chain seq x y z
N MET A 1 31.83 -13.26 33.41
CA MET A 1 30.36 -13.06 33.26
C MET A 1 29.84 -12.41 34.54
N ALA A 2 29.57 -11.11 34.50
CA ALA A 2 28.99 -10.42 35.65
C ALA A 2 27.54 -10.89 35.82
N LYS A 3 27.19 -11.43 36.99
CA LYS A 3 25.79 -11.69 37.35
C LYS A 3 25.10 -10.34 37.47
N VAL A 4 24.18 -10.06 36.56
CA VAL A 4 23.25 -8.92 36.64
C VAL A 4 22.56 -9.00 38.00
N SER A 5 22.57 -7.90 38.76
CA SER A 5 21.88 -7.87 40.06
C SER A 5 20.38 -8.01 39.85
N SER A 6 19.66 -8.69 40.76
CA SER A 6 18.22 -8.95 40.61
C SER A 6 17.37 -7.69 40.40
N THR A 7 17.84 -6.54 40.91
CA THR A 7 17.25 -5.21 40.72
C THR A 7 17.42 -4.65 39.31
N GLU A 8 18.55 -4.87 38.65
CA GLU A 8 18.77 -4.43 37.26
C GLU A 8 17.92 -5.23 36.27
N ALA A 9 17.78 -6.54 36.52
CA ALA A 9 16.89 -7.39 35.73
C ALA A 9 15.41 -6.96 35.83
N GLN A 10 14.98 -6.54 37.03
CA GLN A 10 13.63 -6.03 37.27
C GLN A 10 13.38 -4.70 36.54
N ASN A 11 14.36 -3.79 36.57
CA ASN A 11 14.26 -2.49 35.89
C ASN A 11 14.23 -2.62 34.37
N ASN A 12 15.00 -3.54 33.79
CA ASN A 12 14.97 -3.82 32.35
C ASN A 12 13.60 -4.33 31.89
N TRP A 13 12.90 -5.10 32.73
CA TRP A 13 11.54 -5.57 32.43
C TRP A 13 10.52 -4.45 32.35
N VAL A 14 10.69 -3.37 33.12
CA VAL A 14 9.80 -2.19 33.04
C VAL A 14 9.98 -1.49 31.69
N VAL A 15 11.22 -1.29 31.26
CA VAL A 15 11.54 -0.68 29.96
C VAL A 15 11.04 -1.55 28.80
N MET A 16 11.23 -2.87 28.90
CA MET A 16 10.74 -3.81 27.88
C MET A 16 9.21 -3.80 27.78
N ARG A 17 8.49 -3.72 28.91
CA ARG A 17 7.02 -3.57 28.89
C ARG A 17 6.58 -2.28 28.24
N ALA A 18 7.15 -1.16 28.67
CA ALA A 18 6.85 0.14 28.07
C ALA A 18 7.10 0.13 26.55
N PHE A 19 8.19 -0.52 26.12
CA PHE A 19 8.49 -0.69 24.70
C PHE A 19 7.39 -1.48 23.96
N PHE A 20 6.90 -2.60 24.48
CA PHE A 20 5.84 -3.38 23.82
C PHE A 20 4.43 -2.80 23.96
N GLU A 21 4.18 -2.01 25.01
CA GLU A 21 2.94 -1.25 25.16
C GLU A 21 2.85 -0.15 24.10
N GLU A 22 3.99 0.48 23.76
CA GLU A 22 4.07 1.47 22.68
C GLU A 22 4.18 0.81 21.30
N THR A 23 5.07 -0.16 21.15
CA THR A 23 5.34 -0.90 19.90
C THR A 23 4.66 -2.27 19.95
N LYS A 24 3.49 -2.36 19.33
CA LYS A 24 2.77 -3.64 19.18
C LYS A 24 3.62 -4.67 18.44
N LEU A 25 3.37 -5.96 18.68
CA LEU A 25 4.16 -7.07 18.10
C LEU A 25 4.19 -7.10 16.56
N VAL A 26 3.18 -6.55 15.88
CA VAL A 26 3.04 -6.59 14.41
C VAL A 26 3.34 -5.23 13.76
N HIS A 27 3.92 -4.30 14.52
CA HIS A 27 4.16 -2.92 14.11
C HIS A 27 4.97 -2.80 12.80
N GLN A 28 5.95 -3.69 12.57
CA GLN A 28 6.78 -3.70 11.36
C GLN A 28 6.00 -3.78 10.05
N HIS A 29 4.94 -4.60 10.00
CA HIS A 29 4.12 -4.76 8.80
C HIS A 29 3.19 -3.57 8.63
N LEU A 30 2.59 -3.12 9.73
CA LEU A 30 1.70 -1.95 9.73
C LEU A 30 2.44 -0.69 9.30
N ASP A 31 3.65 -0.45 9.82
CA ASP A 31 4.50 0.67 9.41
C ASP A 31 4.87 0.63 7.95
N SER A 32 5.38 -0.53 7.49
CA SER A 32 5.76 -0.70 6.10
C SER A 32 4.57 -0.46 5.17
N TYR A 33 3.39 -0.97 5.53
CA TYR A 33 2.17 -0.76 4.76
C TYR A 33 1.72 0.72 4.82
N ASN A 34 1.73 1.35 5.99
CA ASN A 34 1.37 2.75 6.19
C ASN A 34 2.30 3.70 5.40
N ASP A 35 3.60 3.43 5.37
CA ASP A 35 4.57 4.16 4.55
C ASP A 35 4.36 3.90 3.05
N PHE A 36 4.01 2.66 2.69
CA PHE A 36 3.67 2.33 1.32
C PHE A 36 2.49 3.15 0.79
N ILE A 37 1.39 3.17 1.54
CA ILE A 37 0.18 3.91 1.15
C ILE A 37 0.34 5.43 1.26
N GLY A 38 1.07 5.91 2.27
CA GLY A 38 1.19 7.35 2.55
C GLY A 38 2.22 8.05 1.68
N ASN A 39 3.31 7.35 1.32
CA ASN A 39 4.45 7.97 0.65
C ASN A 39 4.84 7.26 -0.65
N LYS A 40 5.08 5.95 -0.61
CA LYS A 40 5.69 5.23 -1.75
C LYS A 40 4.76 5.14 -2.97
N LEU A 41 3.47 4.92 -2.77
CA LEU A 41 2.50 4.88 -3.87
C LEU A 41 2.46 6.19 -4.65
N GLN A 42 2.35 7.33 -3.97
CA GLN A 42 2.38 8.63 -4.64
C GLN A 42 3.70 8.86 -5.37
N ARG A 43 4.83 8.44 -4.78
CA ARG A 43 6.14 8.54 -5.42
C ARG A 43 6.21 7.76 -6.73
N ILE A 44 5.66 6.54 -6.79
CA ILE A 44 5.59 5.75 -8.02
C ILE A 44 4.80 6.51 -9.11
N ILE A 45 3.64 7.08 -8.74
CA ILE A 45 2.82 7.88 -9.66
C ILE A 45 3.59 9.10 -10.19
N THR A 46 4.30 9.80 -9.31
CA THR A 46 5.13 10.96 -9.68
C THR A 46 6.31 10.56 -10.56
N GLU A 47 6.93 9.41 -10.33
CA GLU A 47 8.03 8.88 -11.15
C GLU A 47 7.58 8.50 -12.56
N VAL A 48 6.37 7.94 -12.72
CA VAL A 48 5.76 7.71 -14.03
C VAL A 48 5.41 9.04 -14.71
N GLY A 49 4.72 9.93 -13.99
CA GLY A 49 4.46 11.33 -14.36
C GLY A 49 3.51 11.57 -15.54
N LYS A 50 3.75 10.95 -16.69
CA LYS A 50 2.98 11.16 -17.93
C LYS A 50 2.74 9.85 -18.66
N ILE A 51 1.51 9.66 -19.13
CA ILE A 51 1.14 8.54 -20.01
C ILE A 51 0.92 9.09 -21.42
N GLN A 52 1.65 8.55 -22.40
CA GLN A 52 1.47 8.88 -23.81
C GLN A 52 0.71 7.74 -24.49
N PRO A 53 -0.60 7.90 -24.75
CA PRO A 53 -1.33 6.88 -25.49
C PRO A 53 -0.85 6.85 -26.95
N ASP A 54 -0.65 5.63 -27.49
CA ASP A 54 -0.32 5.43 -28.89
C ASP A 54 -1.58 5.58 -29.75
N ILE A 55 -2.00 6.83 -29.97
CA ILE A 55 -3.10 7.15 -30.86
C ILE A 55 -2.51 7.23 -32.28
N HIS A 56 -2.47 6.11 -32.97
CA HIS A 56 -2.23 6.09 -34.41
C HIS A 56 -3.37 6.85 -35.11
N ASN A 57 -3.12 8.12 -35.40
CA ASN A 57 -4.01 9.02 -36.13
C ASN A 57 -4.33 8.48 -37.53
N ARG A 58 -5.27 7.54 -37.66
CA ARG A 58 -5.83 7.15 -38.96
C ARG A 58 -6.94 8.09 -39.44
N THR A 59 -7.45 9.00 -38.59
CA THR A 59 -8.70 9.73 -38.91
C THR A 59 -8.84 11.17 -38.38
N ALA A 60 -7.85 11.78 -37.73
CA ALA A 60 -8.05 13.09 -37.07
C ALA A 60 -7.46 14.29 -37.82
N LYS A 61 -8.27 15.35 -37.91
CA LYS A 61 -8.03 16.69 -38.51
C LYS A 61 -6.87 17.50 -37.89
N ARG A 62 -6.03 16.93 -37.02
CA ARG A 62 -4.89 17.59 -36.35
C ARG A 62 -3.66 16.67 -36.33
N PRO A 63 -2.90 16.55 -37.43
CA PRO A 63 -1.67 15.74 -37.50
C PRO A 63 -0.48 16.33 -36.69
N LEU A 64 -0.69 17.45 -36.00
CA LEU A 64 0.36 18.28 -35.42
C LEU A 64 0.24 18.44 -33.89
N SER A 65 -0.65 17.72 -33.21
CA SER A 65 -0.75 17.83 -31.76
C SER A 65 -0.31 16.54 -31.06
N GLN A 66 0.47 16.69 -29.98
CA GLN A 66 0.94 15.59 -29.14
C GLN A 66 0.09 15.57 -27.88
N PHE A 67 -0.67 14.50 -27.72
CA PHE A 67 -1.55 14.30 -26.58
C PHE A 67 -0.88 13.42 -25.51
N TYR A 68 -0.98 13.82 -24.25
CA TYR A 68 -0.57 12.98 -23.12
C TYR A 68 -1.46 13.21 -21.90
N LEU A 69 -1.54 12.21 -21.02
CA LEU A 69 -2.17 12.32 -19.72
C LEU A 69 -1.11 12.63 -18.68
N ARG A 70 -1.27 13.72 -17.93
CA ARG A 70 -0.45 14.04 -16.76
C ARG A 70 -1.07 13.39 -15.54
N LEU A 71 -0.28 12.65 -14.77
CA LEU A 71 -0.72 12.03 -13.52
C LEU A 71 -0.52 13.00 -12.37
N GLY A 72 -1.54 13.17 -11.55
CA GLY A 72 -1.56 14.06 -10.39
C GLY A 72 -1.56 13.30 -9.07
N GLN A 73 -2.43 13.73 -8.16
CA GLN A 73 -2.55 13.19 -6.82
C GLN A 73 -3.33 11.86 -6.79
N LEU A 74 -2.78 10.86 -6.09
CA LEU A 74 -3.47 9.63 -5.73
C LEU A 74 -4.29 9.85 -4.45
N THR A 75 -5.53 9.36 -4.46
CA THR A 75 -6.43 9.36 -3.31
C THR A 75 -6.89 7.93 -3.04
N ILE A 76 -6.75 7.51 -1.78
CA ILE A 76 -7.23 6.22 -1.27
C ILE A 76 -8.41 6.53 -0.37
N GLU A 77 -9.59 6.00 -0.69
CA GLU A 77 -10.77 6.25 0.14
C GLU A 77 -10.85 5.24 1.31
N SER A 78 -11.93 5.30 2.09
CA SER A 78 -12.19 4.26 3.08
C SER A 78 -12.64 2.95 2.42
N PRO A 79 -12.32 1.79 3.00
CA PRO A 79 -12.75 0.49 2.51
C PRO A 79 -14.26 0.43 2.26
N SER A 80 -14.64 0.04 1.06
CA SER A 80 -16.05 0.03 0.64
C SER A 80 -16.30 -1.00 -0.45
N ILE A 81 -17.56 -1.43 -0.56
CA ILE A 81 -18.01 -2.36 -1.60
C ILE A 81 -19.12 -1.71 -2.42
N ARG A 82 -19.14 -2.03 -3.71
CA ARG A 82 -20.25 -1.74 -4.61
C ARG A 82 -21.20 -2.93 -4.65
N GLU A 83 -22.42 -2.75 -4.17
CA GLU A 83 -23.44 -3.80 -4.19
C GLU A 83 -24.08 -3.97 -5.58
N ALA A 84 -24.86 -5.03 -5.75
CA ALA A 84 -25.51 -5.36 -7.04
C ALA A 84 -26.48 -4.27 -7.51
N ASP A 85 -27.03 -3.48 -6.58
CA ASP A 85 -27.86 -2.29 -6.86
C ASP A 85 -27.05 -1.07 -7.32
N GLY A 86 -25.71 -1.18 -7.31
CA GLY A 86 -24.78 -0.11 -7.65
C GLY A 86 -24.48 0.85 -6.51
N SER A 87 -25.08 0.67 -5.32
CA SER A 87 -24.79 1.48 -4.14
C SER A 87 -23.40 1.18 -3.58
N LYS A 88 -22.76 2.19 -3.01
CA LYS A 88 -21.45 2.08 -2.36
C LYS A 88 -21.64 2.13 -0.85
N LYS A 89 -21.17 1.11 -0.14
CA LYS A 89 -21.28 1.03 1.32
C LYS A 89 -19.90 0.76 1.93
N PRO A 90 -19.60 1.34 3.10
CA PRO A 90 -18.43 0.93 3.86
C PRO A 90 -18.57 -0.55 4.21
N ILE A 91 -17.47 -1.29 4.14
CA ILE A 91 -17.40 -2.70 4.50
C ILE A 91 -16.46 -2.83 5.69
N TYR A 92 -16.83 -3.64 6.70
CA TYR A 92 -15.96 -3.97 7.82
C TYR A 92 -15.23 -5.31 7.58
N PRO A 93 -14.07 -5.57 8.21
CA PRO A 93 -13.32 -6.79 7.96
C PRO A 93 -14.10 -8.07 8.27
N ASN A 94 -14.82 -8.15 9.40
CA ASN A 94 -15.68 -9.28 9.74
C ASN A 94 -16.73 -9.58 8.66
N GLU A 95 -17.37 -8.53 8.12
CA GLU A 95 -18.31 -8.70 7.00
C GLU A 95 -17.62 -9.26 5.76
N ALA A 96 -16.40 -8.78 5.44
CA ALA A 96 -15.64 -9.29 4.32
C ALA A 96 -15.25 -10.78 4.50
N ARG A 97 -14.93 -11.19 5.74
CA ARG A 97 -14.65 -12.59 6.09
C ARG A 97 -15.88 -13.48 5.84
N VAL A 98 -17.04 -13.10 6.38
CA VAL A 98 -18.27 -13.93 6.33
C VAL A 98 -18.86 -14.02 4.92
N ARG A 99 -18.69 -12.98 4.09
CA ARG A 99 -19.26 -12.91 2.74
C ARG A 99 -18.31 -13.38 1.64
N ASP A 100 -17.15 -13.95 1.98
CA ASP A 100 -16.11 -14.34 1.02
C ASP A 100 -15.64 -13.18 0.11
N LEU A 101 -15.57 -11.97 0.67
CA LEU A 101 -15.17 -10.76 -0.06
C LEU A 101 -13.71 -10.42 0.20
N THR A 102 -13.17 -9.55 -0.66
CA THR A 102 -11.86 -8.93 -0.43
C THR A 102 -12.07 -7.60 0.28
N TYR A 103 -11.37 -7.40 1.41
CA TYR A 103 -11.37 -6.13 2.14
C TYR A 103 -10.43 -5.14 1.45
N SER A 104 -10.99 -4.30 0.58
CA SER A 104 -10.23 -3.33 -0.22
C SER A 104 -10.81 -1.93 -0.14
N SER A 105 -9.97 -0.97 -0.53
CA SER A 105 -10.34 0.44 -0.69
C SER A 105 -10.20 0.86 -2.16
N PRO A 106 -11.16 1.64 -2.68
CA PRO A 106 -11.08 2.18 -4.02
C PRO A 106 -10.00 3.26 -4.13
N LEU A 107 -9.20 3.16 -5.18
CA LEU A 107 -8.16 4.08 -5.56
C LEU A 107 -8.64 5.03 -6.66
N PHE A 108 -8.43 6.33 -6.44
CA PHE A 108 -8.68 7.37 -7.41
C PHE A 108 -7.38 8.09 -7.74
N LEU A 109 -7.18 8.37 -9.02
CA LEU A 109 -6.02 9.12 -9.50
C LEU A 109 -6.49 10.32 -10.29
N GLU A 110 -6.03 11.50 -9.89
CA GLU A 110 -6.18 12.71 -10.67
C GLU A 110 -5.39 12.59 -11.98
N MET A 111 -6.08 12.77 -13.10
CA MET A 111 -5.47 12.79 -14.43
C MET A 111 -5.87 14.07 -15.16
N THR A 112 -4.88 14.76 -15.73
CA THR A 112 -5.08 15.96 -16.53
C THR A 112 -4.72 15.67 -17.98
N PRO A 113 -5.68 15.67 -18.92
CA PRO A 113 -5.37 15.58 -20.33
C PRO A 113 -4.66 16.85 -20.82
N VAL A 114 -3.56 16.68 -21.57
CA VAL A 114 -2.77 17.78 -22.12
C VAL A 114 -2.60 17.59 -23.62
N ASP A 115 -3.00 18.59 -24.41
CA ASP A 115 -2.73 18.65 -25.85
C ASP A 115 -1.60 19.67 -26.11
N VAL A 116 -0.55 19.24 -26.79
CA VAL A 116 0.61 20.10 -27.11
C VAL A 116 0.65 20.34 -28.60
N ASP A 117 0.54 21.60 -29.01
CA ASP A 117 0.73 21.99 -30.41
C ASP A 117 2.21 21.86 -30.79
N ARG A 118 2.55 20.98 -31.73
CA ARG A 118 3.94 20.75 -32.17
C ARG A 118 4.57 21.96 -32.86
N LYS A 119 3.78 22.92 -33.36
CA LYS A 119 4.32 24.12 -34.03
C LYS A 119 4.66 25.23 -33.05
N THR A 120 3.82 25.44 -32.05
CA THR A 120 3.93 26.56 -31.11
C THR A 120 4.51 26.14 -29.77
N GLY A 121 4.46 24.85 -29.43
CA GLY A 121 4.85 24.31 -28.13
C GLY A 121 3.88 24.66 -27.01
N ILE A 122 2.72 25.26 -27.33
CA ILE A 122 1.74 25.66 -26.32
C ILE A 122 1.04 24.40 -25.80
N GLU A 123 1.06 24.23 -24.48
CA GLU A 123 0.31 23.19 -23.77
C GLU A 123 -1.08 23.69 -23.42
N GLU A 124 -2.11 23.05 -23.97
CA GLU A 124 -3.50 23.23 -23.56
C GLU A 124 -3.86 22.12 -22.55
N GLN A 125 -4.14 22.51 -21.31
CA GLN A 125 -4.54 21.59 -20.25
C GLN A 125 -6.07 21.60 -20.13
N LEU A 126 -6.67 20.41 -20.21
CA LEU A 126 -8.08 20.24 -19.89
C LEU A 126 -8.28 20.16 -18.37
N GLU A 127 -9.54 20.18 -17.93
CA GLU A 127 -9.89 20.07 -16.53
C GLU A 127 -9.38 18.73 -15.93
N PRO A 128 -8.74 18.74 -14.75
CA PRO A 128 -8.35 17.53 -14.06
C PRO A 128 -9.56 16.68 -13.70
N VAL A 129 -9.45 15.36 -13.88
CA VAL A 129 -10.52 14.41 -13.54
C VAL A 129 -9.96 13.36 -12.58
N ASN A 130 -10.70 13.08 -11.51
CA ASN A 130 -10.41 11.96 -10.62
C ASN A 130 -10.98 10.67 -11.22
N ILE A 131 -10.10 9.77 -11.59
CA ILE A 131 -10.45 8.52 -12.26
C ILE A 131 -10.24 7.35 -11.30
N TYR A 132 -11.24 6.49 -11.19
CA TYR A 132 -11.10 5.22 -10.49
C TYR A 132 -10.11 4.32 -11.23
N ILE A 133 -9.04 3.92 -10.57
CA ILE A 133 -7.97 3.09 -11.17
C ILE A 133 -7.98 1.64 -10.69
N GLY A 134 -8.70 1.34 -9.59
CA GLY A 134 -8.79 -0.01 -9.07
C GLY A 134 -9.05 -0.06 -7.56
N GLU A 135 -8.97 -1.27 -7.02
CA GLU A 135 -9.09 -1.55 -5.59
C GLU A 135 -7.73 -1.90 -5.00
N LEU A 136 -7.43 -1.38 -3.80
CA LEU A 136 -6.24 -1.73 -3.03
C LEU A 136 -6.63 -2.55 -1.81
N PRO A 137 -6.15 -3.79 -1.65
CA PRO A 137 -6.36 -4.56 -0.42
C PRO A 137 -5.84 -3.81 0.81
N VAL A 138 -6.66 -3.69 1.84
CA VAL A 138 -6.32 -2.94 3.05
C VAL A 138 -5.87 -3.87 4.16
N MET A 139 -4.70 -3.58 4.73
CA MET A 139 -4.18 -4.32 5.88
C MET A 139 -4.98 -3.97 7.14
N LEU A 140 -5.41 -4.98 7.91
CA LEU A 140 -6.18 -4.76 9.12
C LEU A 140 -5.39 -3.98 10.17
N LYS A 141 -6.07 -3.06 10.85
CA LYS A 141 -5.49 -2.10 11.82
C LYS A 141 -4.44 -1.12 11.25
N SER A 142 -4.27 -1.06 9.92
CA SER A 142 -3.51 0.02 9.26
C SER A 142 -4.28 1.34 9.25
N LYS A 143 -3.61 2.47 8.96
CA LYS A 143 -4.21 3.82 9.03
C LYS A 143 -5.46 4.02 8.15
N VAL A 144 -5.59 3.26 7.06
CA VAL A 144 -6.74 3.34 6.13
C VAL A 144 -7.86 2.37 6.52
N CYS A 145 -7.58 1.39 7.39
CA CYS A 145 -8.58 0.45 7.85
C CYS A 145 -9.63 1.14 8.74
N LEU A 146 -10.89 0.76 8.60
CA LEU A 146 -11.98 1.28 9.44
C LEU A 146 -11.82 0.94 10.93
N LEU A 147 -11.04 -0.09 11.25
CA LEU A 147 -10.77 -0.49 12.63
C LEU A 147 -9.71 0.40 13.30
N ALA A 148 -9.01 1.25 12.54
CA ALA A 148 -7.98 2.11 13.10
C ALA A 148 -8.60 3.22 13.96
N GLY A 149 -8.21 3.25 15.25
CA GLY A 149 -8.66 4.27 16.19
C GLY A 149 -10.00 3.98 16.87
N LEU A 150 -10.65 2.85 16.57
CA LEU A 150 -11.80 2.40 17.35
C LEU A 150 -11.39 1.97 18.75
N SER A 151 -12.25 2.25 19.73
CA SER A 151 -12.14 1.74 21.09
C SER A 151 -12.44 0.24 21.17
N ASP A 152 -12.01 -0.41 22.26
CA ASP A 152 -12.24 -1.83 22.47
C ASP A 152 -13.74 -2.20 22.43
N ASP A 153 -14.61 -1.36 22.99
CA ASP A 153 -16.06 -1.55 22.96
C ASP A 153 -16.65 -1.41 21.55
N GLU A 154 -16.13 -0.48 20.75
CA GLU A 154 -16.53 -0.32 19.34
C GLU A 154 -16.07 -1.51 18.49
N LEU A 155 -14.86 -2.02 18.72
CA LEU A 155 -14.35 -3.22 18.05
C LEU A 155 -15.25 -4.43 18.32
N VAL A 156 -15.61 -4.64 19.59
CA VAL A 156 -16.54 -5.72 19.99
C VAL A 156 -17.91 -5.53 19.31
N THR A 157 -18.40 -4.29 19.23
CA THR A 157 -19.67 -3.97 18.55
C THR A 157 -19.62 -4.30 17.06
N GLN A 158 -18.47 -4.12 16.41
CA GLN A 158 -18.24 -4.52 15.01
C GLN A 158 -17.94 -6.03 14.84
N GLY A 159 -17.92 -6.80 15.92
CA GLY A 159 -17.63 -8.23 15.90
C GLY A 159 -16.15 -8.57 15.70
N GLU A 160 -15.25 -7.65 16.05
CA GLU A 160 -13.80 -7.86 16.05
C GLU A 160 -13.27 -8.08 17.48
N ASP A 161 -12.13 -8.76 17.62
CA ASP A 161 -11.44 -8.92 18.90
C ASP A 161 -10.51 -7.71 19.15
N PRO A 162 -10.64 -7.00 20.29
CA PRO A 162 -9.70 -5.96 20.70
C PRO A 162 -8.24 -6.42 20.72
N ASN A 163 -8.00 -7.69 21.07
CA ASN A 163 -6.67 -8.29 21.19
C ASN A 163 -6.08 -8.77 19.87
N ASP A 164 -6.83 -8.73 18.75
CA ASP A 164 -6.27 -9.08 17.44
C ASP A 164 -5.13 -8.10 17.11
N PRO A 165 -3.90 -8.55 16.82
CA PRO A 165 -2.83 -7.64 16.46
C PRO A 165 -3.04 -6.95 15.10
N GLY A 166 -3.84 -7.53 14.19
CA GLY A 166 -3.96 -7.08 12.80
C GLY A 166 -2.69 -7.38 11.98
N GLY A 167 -2.44 -6.60 10.92
CA GLY A 167 -1.24 -6.76 10.09
C GLY A 167 -1.32 -7.85 9.00
N TYR A 168 -2.53 -8.29 8.68
CA TYR A 168 -2.84 -9.23 7.59
C TYR A 168 -3.94 -8.65 6.71
N PHE A 169 -4.26 -9.35 5.62
CA PHE A 169 -5.27 -8.96 4.63
C PHE A 169 -6.41 -9.99 4.59
N VAL A 170 -7.63 -9.54 4.32
CA VAL A 170 -8.76 -10.43 4.03
C VAL A 170 -8.99 -10.43 2.52
N ILE A 171 -8.73 -11.57 1.87
CA ILE A 171 -8.85 -11.76 0.41
C ILE A 171 -9.79 -12.93 0.16
N ASN A 172 -10.93 -12.65 -0.47
CA ASN A 172 -12.00 -13.63 -0.73
C ASN A 172 -12.37 -14.42 0.54
N GLY A 173 -12.66 -13.71 1.63
CA GLY A 173 -12.99 -14.29 2.94
C GLY A 173 -11.79 -14.86 3.72
N SER A 174 -10.68 -15.17 3.05
CA SER A 174 -9.52 -15.81 3.65
C SER A 174 -8.49 -14.80 4.15
N GLU A 175 -7.93 -15.05 5.32
CA GLU A 175 -6.85 -14.23 5.89
C GLU A 175 -5.50 -14.59 5.26
N ARG A 176 -4.75 -13.57 4.86
CA ARG A 176 -3.46 -13.71 4.20
C ARG A 176 -2.43 -12.78 4.83
N VAL A 177 -1.29 -13.34 5.21
CA VAL A 177 -0.16 -12.59 5.75
C VAL A 177 1.00 -12.62 4.76
N LEU A 178 1.70 -11.48 4.63
CA LEU A 178 2.94 -11.41 3.87
C LEU A 178 4.10 -11.68 4.82
N VAL A 179 4.84 -12.76 4.57
CA VAL A 179 6.06 -13.09 5.33
C VAL A 179 7.21 -12.26 4.78
N THR A 180 7.96 -11.60 5.67
CA THR A 180 9.16 -10.85 5.30
C THR A 180 10.17 -11.77 4.63
N GLN A 181 10.66 -11.37 3.46
CA GLN A 181 11.75 -12.05 2.78
C GLN A 181 13.08 -11.39 3.14
N GLU A 182 14.07 -12.21 3.45
CA GLU A 182 15.45 -11.77 3.64
C GLU A 182 16.18 -11.88 2.30
N ASP A 183 16.88 -10.82 1.93
CA ASP A 183 17.71 -10.78 0.74
C ASP A 183 19.06 -10.13 1.09
N LEU A 184 20.08 -10.44 0.29
CA LEU A 184 21.39 -9.81 0.43
C LEU A 184 21.27 -8.32 0.16
N ALA A 185 21.95 -7.53 0.98
CA ALA A 185 21.93 -6.07 0.84
C ALA A 185 22.39 -5.66 -0.57
N PRO A 186 21.52 -5.01 -1.37
CA PRO A 186 21.89 -4.57 -2.71
C PRO A 186 22.89 -3.42 -2.63
N ASN A 187 23.52 -3.08 -3.75
CA ASN A 187 24.47 -1.98 -3.88
C ASN A 187 25.69 -2.09 -2.94
N ARG A 188 26.10 -3.33 -2.63
CA ARG A 188 27.30 -3.63 -1.83
C ARG A 188 28.18 -4.65 -2.55
N VAL A 189 29.48 -4.37 -2.63
CA VAL A 189 30.46 -5.35 -3.14
C VAL A 189 30.67 -6.41 -2.06
N LEU A 190 30.39 -7.66 -2.41
CA LEU A 190 30.62 -8.84 -1.57
C LEU A 190 31.75 -9.65 -2.21
N VAL A 191 32.81 -9.93 -1.44
CA VAL A 191 33.97 -10.71 -1.89
C VAL A 191 33.97 -12.03 -1.12
N GLU A 192 33.92 -13.15 -1.84
CA GLU A 192 33.99 -14.50 -1.27
C GLU A 192 35.15 -15.26 -1.89
N GLU A 193 35.91 -15.98 -1.06
CA GLU A 193 36.97 -16.88 -1.53
C GLU A 193 36.35 -18.23 -1.93
N THR A 194 36.22 -18.49 -3.23
CA THR A 194 35.82 -19.81 -3.73
C THR A 194 36.91 -20.84 -3.47
N ARG A 195 36.57 -21.92 -2.78
CA ARG A 195 37.42 -23.12 -2.73
C ARG A 195 37.38 -23.83 -4.09
N ARG A 196 38.53 -24.05 -4.71
CA ARG A 196 38.63 -24.88 -5.92
C ARG A 196 38.26 -26.33 -5.59
N SER A 197 37.00 -26.72 -5.79
CA SER A 197 36.64 -28.11 -6.06
C SER A 197 36.14 -28.23 -7.51
N SER A 198 36.83 -29.07 -8.26
CA SER A 198 36.71 -29.36 -9.69
C SER A 198 35.28 -29.61 -10.21
N THR A 199 34.82 -28.79 -11.15
CA THR A 199 34.71 -29.12 -12.60
C THR A 199 33.85 -28.05 -13.25
N SER A 200 34.46 -27.21 -14.08
CA SER A 200 33.74 -26.42 -15.07
C SER A 200 33.17 -27.40 -16.11
N THR A 201 31.85 -27.49 -16.21
CA THR A 201 31.19 -28.03 -17.41
C THR A 201 30.39 -26.91 -18.05
N HIS A 202 30.61 -26.80 -19.36
CA HIS A 202 30.19 -25.77 -20.30
C HIS A 202 28.72 -25.37 -20.26
#